data_AF-N6UJ42-F1
#
_entry.id   AF-N6UJ42-F1
#
_cell.length_a   1.000
_cell.length_b   1.000
_cell.length_c   1.000
_cell.angle_alpha   90.00
_cell.angle_beta   90.00
_cell.angle_gamma   90.00
#
_symmetry.space_group_name_H-M   'P 1'
#
loop_
_entity.id
_entity.type
_entity.pdbx_description
1 polymer ?
#
loop_
_entity_poly.entity_id
_entity_poly.type
_entity_poly.pdbx_seq_one_letter_code
_entity_poly.pdbx_strand_id
1 'polypeptide(L)'
;MFFCYLIIDSFFAGDRGSALEYIERLEEIMIKTEDGVKLVPELYGVPAELVAGEYREPGTQNRIPLGQSPFLWAQSLYVIGKLLEENFLAPGELDPLNRRLCAEKKPDVVVQVVILAEEISEIKSKLAEHDILVQTVDELAPIEVQPARILSHLYTYLGRNKKLGLTGRKSKDVGILSTSKLYSLGDKIFAFTPQFTDLSHNYIASDYELMIDICKSEINFLKSSWQNMLGRPLVTIICRRFHLEDGRIPLAMITTMKKLKSGYINGTRVTLGNLSEFLNTSSITNLSFLGCHEDGVPDSKYTNY
;
A
#
# COMPACT_ATOMS: atom_id res chain seq x y z
N MET A 1 17.01 27.71 -2.21
CA MET A 1 16.08 26.59 -2.50
C MET A 1 16.81 25.26 -2.73
N PHE A 2 17.72 25.14 -3.71
CA PHE A 2 18.36 23.85 -4.04
C PHE A 2 19.08 23.18 -2.87
N PHE A 3 19.82 23.94 -2.05
CA PHE A 3 20.42 23.40 -0.82
C PHE A 3 19.37 22.80 0.12
N CYS A 4 18.19 23.39 0.26
CA CYS A 4 17.12 22.82 1.09
C CYS A 4 16.69 21.43 0.59
N TYR A 5 16.63 21.22 -0.73
CA TYR A 5 16.35 19.88 -1.29
C TYR A 5 17.49 18.91 -1.00
N LEU A 6 18.74 19.31 -1.22
CA LEU A 6 19.91 18.46 -0.96
C LEU A 6 20.04 18.06 0.51
N ILE A 7 19.69 18.96 1.43
CA ILE A 7 19.65 18.67 2.86
C ILE A 7 18.62 17.57 3.16
N ILE A 8 17.38 17.75 2.67
CA ILE A 8 16.31 16.77 2.87
C ILE A 8 16.69 15.42 2.24
N ASP A 9 17.24 15.43 1.01
CA ASP A 9 17.67 14.22 0.31
C ASP A 9 18.78 13.48 1.08
N SER A 10 19.76 14.21 1.59
CA SER A 10 20.86 13.65 2.41
C SER A 10 20.33 13.01 3.70
N PHE A 11 19.35 13.62 4.37
CA PHE A 11 18.68 13.01 5.52
C PHE A 11 17.88 11.75 5.15
N PHE A 12 17.25 11.74 3.98
CA PHE A 12 16.53 10.56 3.47
C PHE A 12 17.47 9.41 3.07
N ALA A 13 18.67 9.73 2.58
CA ALA A 13 19.73 8.78 2.28
C ALA A 13 20.49 8.29 3.52
N GLY A 14 20.31 8.95 4.67
CA GLY A 14 21.03 8.65 5.91
C GLY A 14 22.45 9.21 5.96
N ASP A 15 22.85 10.04 4.98
CA ASP A 15 24.14 10.69 4.94
C ASP A 15 24.11 12.03 5.71
N ARG A 16 24.38 11.95 7.00
CA ARG A 16 24.44 13.14 7.87
C ARG A 16 25.63 14.05 7.56
N GLY A 17 26.71 13.53 6.96
CA GLY A 17 27.89 14.32 6.65
C GLY A 17 27.59 15.35 5.56
N SER A 18 27.03 14.88 4.44
CA SER A 18 26.60 15.75 3.34
C SER A 18 25.50 16.72 3.76
N ALA A 19 24.56 16.27 4.63
CA ALA A 19 23.50 17.14 5.15
C ALA A 19 24.06 18.36 5.89
N LEU A 20 25.05 18.17 6.77
CA LEU A 20 25.69 19.24 7.53
C LEU A 20 26.43 20.23 6.62
N GLU A 21 27.18 19.72 5.63
CA GLU A 21 27.87 20.57 4.66
C GLU A 21 26.89 21.49 3.90
N TYR A 22 25.75 20.94 3.46
CA TYR A 22 24.74 21.74 2.77
C TYR A 22 24.01 22.72 3.70
N ILE A 23 23.84 22.38 4.99
CA ILE A 23 23.30 23.29 5.99
C ILE A 23 24.24 24.49 6.16
N GLU A 24 25.54 24.26 6.34
CA GLU A 24 26.53 25.34 6.48
C GLU A 24 26.50 26.28 5.27
N ARG A 25 26.56 25.71 4.05
CA ARG A 25 26.47 26.49 2.80
C ARG A 25 25.16 27.26 2.66
N LEU A 26 24.04 26.70 3.14
CA LEU A 26 22.75 27.39 3.13
C LEU A 26 22.75 28.56 4.13
N GLU A 27 23.33 28.38 5.31
CA GLU A 27 23.38 29.44 6.34
C GLU A 27 24.24 30.63 5.94
N GLU A 28 25.27 30.43 5.12
CA GLU A 28 26.10 31.50 4.56
C GLU A 28 25.32 32.44 3.62
N ILE A 29 24.39 31.89 2.83
CA ILE A 29 23.66 32.67 1.83
C ILE A 29 22.39 33.32 2.40
N MET A 30 21.81 32.76 3.46
CA MET A 30 20.53 33.24 4.03
C MET A 30 20.58 34.70 4.50
N ILE A 31 19.45 35.39 4.35
CA ILE A 31 19.30 36.78 4.81
C ILE A 31 18.93 36.76 6.28
N LYS A 32 19.64 37.54 7.10
CA LYS A 32 19.31 37.72 8.52
C LYS A 32 18.54 39.02 8.68
N THR A 33 17.36 38.94 9.28
CA THR A 33 16.59 40.12 9.71
C THR A 33 17.21 40.76 10.95
N GLU A 34 16.81 42.00 11.26
CA GLU A 34 17.25 42.71 12.48
C GLU A 34 16.92 41.93 13.76
N ASP A 35 15.82 41.16 13.75
CA ASP A 35 15.38 40.29 14.84
C ASP A 35 16.13 38.94 14.89
N GLY A 36 17.11 38.71 14.00
CA GLY A 36 17.91 37.48 13.96
C GLY A 36 17.25 36.30 13.22
N VAL A 37 16.05 36.48 12.67
CA VAL A 37 15.37 35.44 11.88
C VAL A 37 16.07 35.25 10.53
N LYS A 38 16.40 34.00 10.20
CA LYS A 38 17.02 33.62 8.91
C LYS A 38 15.92 33.39 7.84
N LEU A 39 16.01 34.12 6.74
CA LEU A 39 15.08 34.06 5.61
C LEU A 39 15.77 33.50 4.36
N VAL A 40 15.07 32.61 3.65
CA VAL A 40 15.48 32.09 2.35
C VAL A 40 14.84 32.94 1.25
N PRO A 41 15.62 33.68 0.43
CA PRO A 41 15.07 34.42 -0.70
C PRO A 41 14.73 33.49 -1.87
N GLU A 42 13.90 34.01 -2.78
CA GLU A 42 13.48 33.31 -4.00
C GLU A 42 14.66 33.02 -4.93
N LEU A 43 15.47 34.04 -5.23
CA LEU A 43 16.62 33.92 -6.11
C LEU A 43 17.72 34.94 -5.78
N TYR A 44 18.91 34.70 -6.34
CA TYR A 44 20.04 35.62 -6.28
C TYR A 44 20.40 36.07 -7.69
N GLY A 45 20.49 37.38 -7.91
CA GLY A 45 20.84 37.99 -9.18
C GLY A 45 22.13 38.80 -9.11
N VAL A 46 22.81 38.95 -10.24
CA VAL A 46 23.98 39.82 -10.37
C VAL A 46 23.49 41.25 -10.67
N PRO A 47 23.95 42.28 -9.92
CA PRO A 47 23.65 43.67 -10.24
C PRO A 47 24.07 44.04 -11.66
N ALA A 48 23.31 44.93 -12.33
CA ALA A 48 23.51 45.28 -13.74
C ALA A 48 24.94 45.72 -14.08
N GLU A 49 25.61 46.42 -13.16
CA GLU A 49 26.98 46.91 -13.30
C GLU A 49 28.02 45.79 -13.35
N LEU A 50 27.75 44.66 -12.68
CA LEU A 50 28.67 43.52 -12.55
C LEU A 50 28.41 42.43 -13.61
N VAL A 51 27.35 42.56 -14.40
CA VAL A 51 26.96 41.57 -15.44
C VAL A 51 28.07 41.35 -16.47
N ALA A 52 28.76 42.42 -16.88
CA ALA A 52 29.86 42.32 -17.85
C ALA A 52 31.05 41.51 -17.31
N GLY A 53 31.28 41.53 -15.98
CA GLY A 53 32.29 40.73 -15.31
C GLY A 53 31.90 39.25 -15.24
N GLU A 54 30.64 38.96 -14.89
CA GLU A 54 30.10 37.60 -14.84
C GLU A 54 30.14 36.91 -16.21
N TYR A 55 29.91 37.65 -17.31
CA TYR A 55 30.02 37.09 -18.67
C TYR A 55 31.45 36.70 -19.06
N ARG A 56 32.47 37.38 -18.50
CA ARG A 56 33.87 37.03 -18.78
C ARG A 56 34.30 35.83 -17.96
N GLU A 57 33.95 35.80 -16.67
CA GLU A 57 34.30 34.72 -15.75
C GLU A 57 33.08 34.36 -14.86
N PRO A 58 32.32 33.31 -15.23
CA PRO A 58 31.12 32.91 -14.50
C PRO A 58 31.41 32.51 -13.04
N GLY A 59 30.55 32.93 -12.12
CA GLY A 59 30.62 32.61 -10.70
C GLY A 59 31.45 33.57 -9.86
N THR A 60 32.12 34.55 -10.48
CA THR A 60 33.04 35.47 -9.78
C THR A 60 32.36 36.67 -9.12
N GLN A 61 31.17 37.05 -9.58
CA GLN A 61 30.52 38.29 -9.13
C GLN A 61 29.63 38.08 -7.90
N ASN A 62 29.60 39.11 -7.05
CA ASN A 62 28.69 39.17 -5.90
C ASN A 62 27.24 39.23 -6.36
N ARG A 63 26.39 38.39 -5.77
CA ARG A 63 24.96 38.32 -6.08
C ARG A 63 24.15 38.91 -4.94
N ILE A 64 23.09 39.62 -5.30
CA ILE A 64 22.13 40.20 -4.36
C ILE A 64 20.84 39.37 -4.38
N PRO A 65 20.16 39.23 -3.23
CA PRO A 65 18.86 38.58 -3.20
C PRO A 65 17.83 39.42 -3.96
N LEU A 66 16.99 38.76 -4.75
CA LEU A 66 15.91 39.38 -5.51
C LEU A 66 14.63 38.54 -5.37
N GLY A 67 13.49 39.16 -5.72
CA GLY A 67 12.18 38.51 -5.63
C GLY A 67 11.61 38.51 -4.22
N GLN A 68 10.78 37.52 -3.90
CA GLN A 68 10.15 37.43 -2.60
C GLN A 68 11.13 36.97 -1.51
N SER A 69 11.07 37.63 -0.35
CA SER A 69 11.82 37.24 0.85
C SER A 69 10.96 37.47 2.11
N PRO A 70 10.55 36.40 2.83
CA PRO A 70 10.87 35.00 2.57
C PRO A 70 10.12 34.45 1.36
N PHE A 71 10.79 33.59 0.60
CA PHE A 71 10.13 32.78 -0.39
C PHE A 71 9.53 31.53 0.30
N LEU A 72 8.21 31.55 0.51
CA LEU A 72 7.50 30.62 1.38
C LEU A 72 7.79 29.15 1.10
N TRP A 73 7.91 28.76 -0.16
CA TRP A 73 8.22 27.36 -0.53
C TRP A 73 9.60 26.95 -0.02
N ALA A 74 10.65 27.74 -0.29
CA ALA A 74 11.99 27.40 0.19
C ALA A 74 12.10 27.54 1.72
N GLN A 75 11.40 28.50 2.31
CA GLN A 75 11.32 28.64 3.76
C GLN A 75 10.67 27.42 4.41
N SER A 76 9.61 26.87 3.81
CA SER A 76 8.96 25.66 4.30
C SER A 76 9.89 24.45 4.24
N LEU A 77 10.65 24.29 3.13
CA LEU A 77 11.65 23.23 3.01
C LEU A 77 12.81 23.39 4.01
N TYR A 78 13.24 24.62 4.28
CA TYR A 78 14.24 24.90 5.31
C TYR A 78 13.77 24.45 6.71
N VAL A 79 12.53 24.78 7.08
CA VAL A 79 11.93 24.34 8.36
C VAL A 79 11.88 22.82 8.43
N ILE A 80 11.45 22.14 7.37
CA ILE A 80 11.45 20.67 7.32
C ILE A 80 12.87 20.12 7.50
N GLY A 81 13.86 20.68 6.81
CA GLY A 81 15.27 20.29 6.95
C GLY A 81 15.79 20.42 8.39
N LYS A 82 15.43 21.51 9.09
CA LYS A 82 15.80 21.72 10.50
C LYS A 82 15.11 20.75 11.45
N LEU A 83 13.83 20.43 11.22
CA LEU A 83 13.12 19.42 12.01
C LEU A 83 13.74 18.01 11.83
N LEU A 84 14.21 17.69 10.62
CA LEU A 84 14.94 16.46 10.34
C LEU A 84 16.33 16.45 11.02
N GLU A 85 17.06 17.57 10.99
CA GLU A 85 18.35 17.73 11.67
C GLU A 85 18.24 17.48 13.18
N GLU A 86 17.25 18.10 13.81
CA GLU A 86 17.00 18.02 15.25
C GLU A 86 16.30 16.72 15.68
N ASN A 87 15.99 15.82 14.74
CA ASN A 87 15.25 14.56 14.94
C ASN A 87 13.84 14.75 15.54
N PHE A 88 13.24 15.94 15.39
CA PHE A 88 11.81 16.15 15.66
C PHE A 88 10.92 15.49 14.61
N LEU A 89 11.48 15.18 13.45
CA LEU A 89 10.81 14.51 12.35
C LEU A 89 11.69 13.36 11.85
N ALA A 90 11.08 12.20 11.64
CA ALA A 90 11.73 11.07 10.99
C ALA A 90 11.41 11.04 9.48
N PRO A 91 12.32 10.59 8.60
CA PRO A 91 12.02 10.44 7.17
C PRO A 91 10.80 9.55 6.87
N GLY A 92 10.51 8.58 7.73
CA GLY A 92 9.33 7.71 7.62
C GLY A 92 8.00 8.43 7.87
N GLU A 93 7.99 9.57 8.56
CA GLU A 93 6.78 10.35 8.80
C GLU A 93 6.42 11.22 7.58
N LEU A 94 7.44 11.70 6.86
CA LEU A 94 7.28 12.41 5.59
C LEU A 94 6.97 11.47 4.41
N ASP A 95 7.55 10.27 4.42
CA ASP A 95 7.29 9.21 3.44
C ASP A 95 6.77 7.95 4.14
N PRO A 96 5.49 7.95 4.57
CA PRO A 96 4.88 6.84 5.32
C PRO A 96 4.72 5.58 4.49
N LEU A 97 4.78 5.70 3.17
CA LEU A 97 4.70 4.59 2.22
C LEU A 97 6.08 4.05 1.84
N ASN A 98 7.17 4.64 2.37
CA ASN A 98 8.55 4.32 2.02
C ASN A 98 8.77 4.24 0.51
N ARG A 99 8.17 5.17 -0.25
CA ARG A 99 8.26 5.21 -1.71
C ARG A 99 9.71 5.35 -2.17
N ARG A 100 10.58 5.99 -1.38
CA ARG A 100 12.01 6.08 -1.67
C ARG A 100 12.69 4.70 -1.83
N LEU A 101 12.19 3.69 -1.13
CA LEU A 101 12.74 2.32 -1.16
C LEU A 101 12.14 1.47 -2.29
N CYS A 102 11.29 2.03 -3.16
CA CYS A 102 10.69 1.28 -4.27
C CYS A 102 11.71 0.83 -5.32
N ALA A 103 12.83 1.54 -5.44
CA ALA A 103 13.88 1.20 -6.40
C ALA A 103 14.76 0.02 -5.93
N GLU A 104 14.69 -0.35 -4.65
CA GLU A 104 15.44 -1.49 -4.13
C GLU A 104 14.84 -2.81 -4.64
N LYS A 105 15.70 -3.75 -5.06
CA LYS A 105 15.26 -5.09 -5.47
C LYS A 105 14.70 -5.83 -4.26
N LYS A 106 13.37 -5.90 -4.19
CA LYS A 106 12.66 -6.67 -3.18
C LYS A 106 12.67 -8.16 -3.51
N PRO A 107 12.54 -9.04 -2.49
CA PRO A 107 12.44 -10.48 -2.72
C PRO A 107 11.23 -10.81 -3.59
N ASP A 108 11.32 -11.91 -4.34
CA ASP A 108 10.24 -12.38 -5.21
C ASP A 108 8.91 -12.50 -4.42
N VAL A 109 7.87 -11.86 -4.95
CA VAL A 109 6.51 -11.96 -4.40
C VAL A 109 6.01 -13.39 -4.62
N VAL A 110 5.69 -14.08 -3.52
CA VAL A 110 5.01 -15.38 -3.53
C VAL A 110 3.54 -15.15 -3.21
N VAL A 111 2.66 -15.48 -4.14
CA VAL A 111 1.21 -15.33 -3.96
C VAL A 111 0.66 -16.55 -3.23
N GLN A 112 0.04 -16.34 -2.08
CA GLN A 112 -0.61 -17.38 -1.30
C GLN A 112 -2.01 -17.61 -1.87
N VAL A 113 -2.40 -18.87 -2.06
CA VAL A 113 -3.72 -19.21 -2.57
C VAL A 113 -4.38 -20.16 -1.61
N VAL A 114 -5.62 -19.86 -1.25
CA VAL A 114 -6.47 -20.70 -0.40
C VAL A 114 -7.70 -21.06 -1.21
N ILE A 115 -7.98 -22.36 -1.27
CA ILE A 115 -9.18 -22.90 -1.91
C ILE A 115 -10.07 -23.45 -0.81
N LEU A 116 -11.31 -22.97 -0.78
CA LEU A 116 -12.31 -23.36 0.19
C LEU A 116 -13.47 -24.07 -0.50
N ALA A 117 -14.15 -24.95 0.22
CA ALA A 117 -15.43 -25.52 -0.21
C ALA A 117 -16.59 -24.80 0.49
N GLU A 118 -17.65 -24.48 -0.25
CA GLU A 118 -18.89 -23.95 0.33
C GLU A 118 -19.65 -25.04 1.12
N GLU A 119 -19.70 -26.27 0.60
CA GLU A 119 -20.45 -27.38 1.20
C GLU A 119 -19.52 -28.52 1.64
N ILE A 120 -19.72 -28.99 2.88
CA ILE A 120 -18.83 -29.93 3.60
C ILE A 120 -18.70 -31.30 2.92
N SER A 121 -19.76 -31.86 2.35
CA SER A 121 -19.76 -33.29 1.94
C SER A 121 -19.46 -33.52 0.46
N GLU A 122 -20.04 -32.74 -0.44
CA GLU A 122 -19.99 -33.07 -1.88
C GLU A 122 -18.74 -32.53 -2.57
N ILE A 123 -18.47 -31.22 -2.44
CA ILE A 123 -17.35 -30.56 -3.13
C ILE A 123 -16.02 -31.00 -2.52
N LYS A 124 -15.96 -31.07 -1.18
CA LYS A 124 -14.76 -31.50 -0.44
C LYS A 124 -14.32 -32.91 -0.84
N SER A 125 -15.26 -33.86 -0.94
CA SER A 125 -14.96 -35.23 -1.35
C SER A 125 -14.46 -35.32 -2.79
N LYS A 126 -15.10 -34.60 -3.73
CA LYS A 126 -14.69 -34.56 -5.14
C LYS A 126 -13.30 -33.93 -5.34
N LEU A 127 -12.95 -32.92 -4.55
CA LEU A 127 -11.60 -32.34 -4.56
C LEU A 127 -10.57 -33.30 -3.96
N ALA A 128 -10.93 -34.03 -2.91
CA ALA A 128 -10.07 -35.02 -2.28
C ALA A 128 -9.75 -36.21 -3.21
N GLU A 129 -10.68 -36.64 -4.06
CA GLU A 129 -10.43 -37.64 -5.12
C GLU A 129 -9.29 -37.23 -6.08
N HIS A 130 -9.02 -35.92 -6.18
CA HIS A 130 -7.95 -35.37 -7.01
C HIS A 130 -6.71 -34.94 -6.21
N ASP A 131 -6.57 -35.40 -4.96
CA ASP A 131 -5.48 -35.07 -4.04
C ASP A 131 -5.40 -33.56 -3.73
N ILE A 132 -6.56 -32.89 -3.69
CA ILE A 132 -6.69 -31.48 -3.32
C ILE A 132 -7.49 -31.42 -2.01
N LEU A 133 -6.76 -31.23 -0.91
CA LEU A 133 -7.37 -31.07 0.42
C LEU A 133 -7.79 -29.61 0.62
N VAL A 134 -9.06 -29.40 0.98
CA VAL A 134 -9.62 -28.06 1.20
C VAL A 134 -10.35 -27.98 2.53
N GLN A 135 -10.34 -26.77 3.10
CA GLN A 135 -11.14 -26.42 4.27
C GLN A 135 -12.52 -25.90 3.84
N THR A 136 -13.49 -26.01 4.71
CA THR A 136 -14.83 -25.42 4.50
C THR A 136 -14.92 -24.06 5.16
N VAL A 137 -15.85 -23.21 4.71
CA VAL A 137 -15.99 -21.85 5.28
C VAL A 137 -16.30 -21.90 6.78
N ASP A 138 -17.06 -22.91 7.25
CA ASP A 138 -17.42 -23.07 8.66
C ASP A 138 -16.27 -23.57 9.55
N GLU A 139 -15.29 -24.27 8.98
CA GLU A 139 -14.10 -24.79 9.69
C GLU A 139 -13.05 -23.70 9.98
N LEU A 140 -13.24 -22.47 9.48
CA LEU A 140 -12.23 -21.40 9.49
C LEU A 140 -12.27 -20.48 10.71
N ALA A 141 -13.19 -20.67 11.66
CA ALA A 141 -13.27 -19.84 12.85
C ALA A 141 -11.89 -19.72 13.53
N PRO A 142 -11.39 -18.50 13.83
CA PRO A 142 -12.10 -17.21 13.92
C PRO A 142 -12.11 -16.35 12.64
N ILE A 143 -11.64 -16.87 11.50
CA ILE A 143 -11.53 -16.11 10.25
C ILE A 143 -12.85 -16.18 9.48
N GLU A 144 -13.42 -15.02 9.16
CA GLU A 144 -14.63 -14.91 8.35
C GLU A 144 -14.27 -14.60 6.89
N VAL A 145 -14.85 -15.35 5.96
CA VAL A 145 -14.65 -15.14 4.52
C VAL A 145 -15.86 -14.42 3.94
N GLN A 146 -15.64 -13.25 3.35
CA GLN A 146 -16.70 -12.40 2.81
C GLN A 146 -16.42 -12.03 1.34
N PRO A 147 -17.44 -11.72 0.54
CA PRO A 147 -17.22 -11.28 -0.84
C PRO A 147 -16.69 -9.84 -0.90
N ALA A 148 -15.95 -9.51 -1.97
CA ALA A 148 -15.38 -8.17 -2.21
C ALA A 148 -16.40 -7.02 -2.04
N ARG A 149 -17.68 -7.24 -2.38
CA ARG A 149 -18.76 -6.25 -2.22
C ARG A 149 -18.92 -5.75 -0.78
N ILE A 150 -18.66 -6.59 0.22
CA ILE A 150 -18.73 -6.19 1.62
C ILE A 150 -17.58 -5.24 1.91
N LEU A 151 -16.36 -5.58 1.49
CA LEU A 151 -15.19 -4.71 1.62
C LEU A 151 -15.41 -3.36 0.93
N SER A 152 -15.97 -3.37 -0.28
CA SER A 152 -16.41 -2.17 -1.01
C SER A 152 -17.34 -1.28 -0.19
N HIS A 153 -18.33 -1.88 0.47
CA HIS A 153 -19.25 -1.15 1.34
C HIS A 153 -18.54 -0.60 2.59
N LEU A 154 -17.69 -1.39 3.24
CA LEU A 154 -16.92 -0.96 4.40
C LEU A 154 -16.05 0.26 4.07
N TYR A 155 -15.35 0.24 2.93
CA TYR A 155 -14.53 1.38 2.50
C TYR A 155 -15.31 2.67 2.24
N THR A 156 -16.64 2.65 2.08
CA THR A 156 -17.43 3.89 1.95
C THR A 156 -17.43 4.73 3.23
N TYR A 157 -17.26 4.09 4.39
CA TYR A 157 -17.17 4.77 5.68
C TYR A 157 -15.81 5.42 5.91
N LEU A 158 -14.79 5.06 5.13
CA LEU A 158 -13.47 5.67 5.22
C LEU A 158 -13.57 7.17 4.89
N GLY A 159 -13.09 8.01 5.82
CA GLY A 159 -13.12 9.47 5.69
C GLY A 159 -14.50 10.10 5.92
N ARG A 160 -15.50 9.34 6.38
CA ARG A 160 -16.79 9.89 6.79
C ARG A 160 -16.63 10.64 8.11
N ASN A 161 -17.12 11.88 8.15
CA ASN A 161 -17.14 12.70 9.36
C ASN A 161 -18.37 13.60 9.32
N LYS A 162 -19.38 13.31 10.14
CA LYS A 162 -20.63 14.07 10.15
C LYS A 162 -20.43 15.51 10.61
N LYS A 163 -19.54 15.77 11.58
CA LYS A 163 -19.26 17.11 12.12
C LYS A 163 -18.69 18.05 11.05
N LEU A 164 -17.86 17.51 10.15
CA LEU A 164 -17.25 18.23 9.03
C LEU A 164 -18.07 18.15 7.72
N GLY A 165 -19.23 17.48 7.72
CA GLY A 165 -20.04 17.27 6.52
C GLY A 165 -19.38 16.34 5.48
N LEU A 166 -18.38 15.55 5.86
CA LEU A 166 -17.69 14.63 4.96
C LEU A 166 -18.46 13.32 4.84
N THR A 167 -18.88 12.97 3.63
CA THR A 167 -19.69 11.78 3.36
C THR A 167 -18.88 10.49 3.27
N GLY A 168 -17.54 10.58 3.27
CA GLY A 168 -16.63 9.44 3.07
C GLY A 168 -16.29 9.18 1.60
N ARG A 169 -15.67 8.03 1.34
CA ARG A 169 -15.17 7.63 0.03
C ARG A 169 -16.32 7.39 -0.97
N LYS A 170 -16.24 8.05 -2.14
CA LYS A 170 -17.25 7.92 -3.22
C LYS A 170 -17.10 6.63 -4.04
N SER A 171 -15.87 6.22 -4.34
CA SER A 171 -15.61 5.01 -5.14
C SER A 171 -15.82 3.77 -4.27
N LYS A 172 -16.70 2.88 -4.74
CA LYS A 172 -16.97 1.59 -4.11
C LYS A 172 -16.09 0.47 -4.67
N ASP A 173 -15.32 0.73 -5.72
CA ASP A 173 -14.60 -0.34 -6.40
C ASP A 173 -13.35 -0.75 -5.62
N VAL A 174 -13.20 -2.05 -5.44
CA VAL A 174 -12.14 -2.67 -4.67
C VAL A 174 -11.52 -3.75 -5.54
N GLY A 175 -10.32 -3.48 -6.06
CA GLY A 175 -9.60 -4.41 -6.92
C GLY A 175 -8.89 -5.53 -6.14
N ILE A 176 -8.23 -6.43 -6.87
CA ILE A 176 -7.54 -7.59 -6.31
C ILE A 176 -6.53 -7.22 -5.21
N LEU A 177 -5.86 -6.07 -5.33
CA LEU A 177 -4.87 -5.62 -4.35
C LEU A 177 -5.46 -5.45 -2.94
N SER A 178 -6.74 -5.10 -2.87
CA SER A 178 -7.43 -4.88 -1.61
C SER A 178 -8.08 -6.17 -1.11
N THR A 179 -8.59 -7.02 -1.98
CA THR A 179 -9.14 -8.33 -1.57
C THR A 179 -8.05 -9.32 -1.18
N SER A 180 -6.83 -9.15 -1.70
CA SER A 180 -5.69 -10.02 -1.40
C SER A 180 -4.98 -9.74 -0.07
N LYS A 181 -5.66 -9.03 0.83
CA LYS A 181 -5.21 -8.75 2.20
C LYS A 181 -6.18 -9.39 3.18
N LEU A 182 -5.65 -9.72 4.34
CA LEU A 182 -6.46 -10.00 5.52
C LEU A 182 -6.78 -8.69 6.23
N TYR A 183 -7.95 -8.65 6.87
CA TYR A 183 -8.39 -7.48 7.61
C TYR A 183 -8.71 -7.83 9.05
N SER A 184 -8.21 -7.04 10.00
CA SER A 184 -8.56 -7.20 11.41
C SER A 184 -9.59 -6.17 11.84
N LEU A 185 -10.59 -6.61 12.61
CA LEU A 185 -11.57 -5.75 13.26
C LEU A 185 -11.90 -6.36 14.64
N GLY A 186 -11.38 -5.73 15.70
CA GLY A 186 -11.37 -6.33 17.04
C GLY A 186 -10.62 -7.66 17.03
N ASP A 187 -11.20 -8.69 17.63
CA ASP A 187 -10.62 -10.04 17.70
C ASP A 187 -10.91 -10.91 16.46
N LYS A 188 -11.60 -10.36 15.45
CA LYS A 188 -11.97 -11.08 14.23
C LYS A 188 -11.05 -10.74 13.06
N ILE A 189 -10.76 -11.75 12.26
CA ILE A 189 -10.01 -11.62 11.01
C ILE A 189 -10.97 -11.88 9.84
N PHE A 190 -10.88 -11.05 8.80
CA PHE A 190 -11.68 -11.14 7.60
C PHE A 190 -10.78 -11.40 6.40
N ALA A 191 -11.13 -12.40 5.59
CA ALA A 191 -10.58 -12.63 4.27
C ALA A 191 -11.64 -12.29 3.22
N PHE A 192 -11.25 -11.68 2.10
CA PHE A 192 -12.20 -11.31 1.06
C PHE A 192 -11.96 -12.09 -0.24
N THR A 193 -13.02 -12.64 -0.82
CA THR A 193 -12.92 -13.30 -2.13
C THR A 193 -12.83 -12.25 -3.26
N PRO A 194 -12.03 -12.47 -4.31
CA PRO A 194 -11.92 -11.57 -5.45
C PRO A 194 -13.25 -11.34 -6.18
N GLN A 195 -13.41 -10.17 -6.82
CA GLN A 195 -14.63 -9.80 -7.54
C GLN A 195 -15.00 -10.77 -8.68
N PHE A 196 -14.01 -11.38 -9.35
CA PHE A 196 -14.28 -12.34 -10.44
C PHE A 196 -14.93 -13.65 -9.96
N THR A 197 -14.89 -13.92 -8.65
CA THR A 197 -15.58 -15.07 -8.03
C THR A 197 -17.02 -14.76 -7.61
N ASP A 198 -17.45 -13.49 -7.72
CA ASP A 198 -18.77 -13.05 -7.28
C ASP A 198 -19.81 -13.15 -8.40
N LEU A 199 -20.63 -14.20 -8.35
CA LEU A 199 -21.77 -14.42 -9.24
C LEU A 199 -22.82 -13.31 -9.23
N SER A 200 -22.93 -12.54 -8.14
CA SER A 200 -24.02 -11.56 -8.00
C SER A 200 -23.89 -10.37 -8.96
N HIS A 201 -22.69 -10.14 -9.50
CA HIS A 201 -22.40 -9.04 -10.43
C HIS A 201 -21.74 -9.45 -11.74
N ASN A 202 -21.21 -10.68 -11.85
CA ASN A 202 -20.44 -11.11 -13.01
C ASN A 202 -20.99 -12.42 -13.59
N TYR A 203 -21.61 -12.36 -14.77
CA TYR A 203 -21.93 -13.55 -15.59
C TYR A 203 -20.67 -14.37 -15.92
N ILE A 204 -19.50 -13.73 -15.85
CA ILE A 204 -18.18 -14.35 -16.01
C ILE A 204 -17.94 -15.49 -15.01
N ALA A 205 -18.47 -15.39 -13.79
CA ALA A 205 -18.28 -16.45 -12.80
C ALA A 205 -18.99 -17.76 -13.20
N SER A 206 -19.95 -17.74 -14.12
CA SER A 206 -20.58 -18.95 -14.67
C SER A 206 -19.70 -19.69 -15.68
N ASP A 207 -18.72 -19.01 -16.29
CA ASP A 207 -17.76 -19.61 -17.22
C ASP A 207 -16.46 -19.91 -16.47
N TYR A 208 -16.27 -21.19 -16.14
CA TYR A 208 -15.09 -21.62 -15.39
C TYR A 208 -13.78 -21.42 -16.16
N GLU A 209 -13.80 -21.43 -17.51
CA GLU A 209 -12.58 -21.23 -18.32
C GLU A 209 -12.15 -19.77 -18.23
N LEU A 210 -13.09 -18.86 -18.46
CA LEU A 210 -12.83 -17.42 -18.34
C LEU A 210 -12.44 -17.04 -16.90
N MET A 211 -13.09 -17.61 -15.89
CA MET A 211 -12.73 -17.40 -14.49
C MET A 211 -11.29 -17.87 -14.19
N ILE A 212 -10.87 -19.02 -14.71
CA ILE A 212 -9.50 -19.53 -14.56
C ILE A 212 -8.50 -18.57 -15.20
N ASP A 213 -8.78 -18.05 -16.39
CA ASP A 213 -7.86 -17.16 -17.09
C ASP A 213 -7.75 -15.78 -16.43
N ILE A 214 -8.86 -15.24 -15.92
CA ILE A 214 -8.84 -14.03 -15.09
C ILE A 214 -8.03 -14.30 -13.82
N CYS A 215 -8.26 -15.42 -13.13
CA CYS A 215 -7.50 -15.78 -11.92
C CYS A 215 -5.98 -15.84 -12.19
N LYS A 216 -5.55 -16.45 -13.30
CA LYS A 216 -4.12 -16.47 -13.71
C LYS A 216 -3.57 -15.07 -13.97
N SER A 217 -4.38 -14.20 -14.61
CA SER A 217 -3.99 -12.82 -14.90
C SER A 217 -3.84 -12.00 -13.61
N GLU A 218 -4.81 -12.11 -12.70
CA GLU A 218 -4.83 -11.43 -11.40
C GLU A 218 -3.66 -11.89 -10.51
N ILE A 219 -3.34 -13.18 -10.47
CA ILE A 219 -2.15 -13.69 -9.76
C ILE A 219 -0.86 -13.09 -10.31
N ASN A 220 -0.73 -13.00 -11.65
CA ASN A 220 0.43 -12.38 -12.27
C ASN A 220 0.48 -10.86 -12.04
N PHE A 221 -0.68 -10.19 -11.98
CA PHE A 221 -0.76 -8.79 -11.61
C PHE A 221 -0.31 -8.54 -10.16
N LEU A 222 -0.70 -9.42 -9.23
CA LEU A 222 -0.25 -9.35 -7.83
C LEU A 222 1.28 -9.45 -7.73
N LYS A 223 1.91 -10.37 -8.46
CA LYS A 223 3.38 -10.49 -8.51
C LYS A 223 4.05 -9.15 -8.82
N SER A 224 3.57 -8.44 -9.84
CA SER A 224 4.17 -7.19 -10.33
C SER A 224 3.82 -5.99 -9.44
N SER A 225 2.64 -5.98 -8.83
CA SER A 225 2.08 -4.80 -8.16
C SER A 225 2.22 -4.81 -6.63
N TRP A 226 2.57 -5.94 -6.02
CA TRP A 226 2.66 -6.09 -4.55
C TRP A 226 3.98 -5.58 -3.93
N GLN A 227 4.75 -4.77 -4.66
CA GLN A 227 6.11 -4.40 -4.25
C GLN A 227 6.17 -3.58 -2.94
N ASN A 228 5.16 -2.77 -2.64
CA ASN A 228 5.19 -1.83 -1.51
C ASN A 228 4.26 -2.19 -0.35
N MET A 229 3.86 -3.46 -0.27
CA MET A 229 2.99 -3.95 0.80
C MET A 229 3.77 -4.86 1.74
N LEU A 230 3.53 -4.72 3.05
CA LEU A 230 4.07 -5.62 4.06
C LEU A 230 3.28 -6.93 4.06
N GLY A 231 3.97 -8.06 4.12
CA GLY A 231 3.36 -9.39 4.04
C GLY A 231 3.03 -9.83 2.62
N ARG A 232 2.73 -11.12 2.45
CA ARG A 232 2.44 -11.75 1.17
C ARG A 232 0.97 -11.53 0.76
N PRO A 233 0.65 -11.45 -0.54
CA PRO A 233 -0.73 -11.40 -0.99
C PRO A 233 -1.39 -12.77 -0.83
N LEU A 234 -2.66 -12.77 -0.43
CA LEU A 234 -3.46 -13.96 -0.20
C LEU A 234 -4.72 -13.95 -1.09
N VAL A 235 -4.85 -14.90 -2.00
CA VAL A 235 -6.05 -15.04 -2.85
C VAL A 235 -6.92 -16.16 -2.29
N THR A 236 -8.15 -15.83 -1.88
CA THR A 236 -9.12 -16.80 -1.36
C THR A 236 -10.19 -17.09 -2.41
N ILE A 237 -10.33 -18.36 -2.81
CA ILE A 237 -11.30 -18.82 -3.80
C ILE A 237 -12.23 -19.82 -3.14
N ILE A 238 -13.55 -19.66 -3.33
CA ILE A 238 -14.55 -20.60 -2.82
C ILE A 238 -15.09 -21.42 -3.99
N CYS A 239 -14.90 -22.73 -3.92
CA CYS A 239 -15.55 -23.70 -4.79
C CYS A 239 -16.98 -23.93 -4.30
N ARG A 240 -17.92 -23.45 -5.12
CA ARG A 240 -19.37 -23.58 -4.96
C ARG A 240 -19.97 -24.60 -5.92
N ARG A 241 -21.21 -25.02 -5.66
CA ARG A 241 -21.92 -26.04 -6.46
C ARG A 241 -22.05 -25.69 -7.95
N PHE A 242 -22.22 -24.41 -8.27
CA PHE A 242 -22.38 -23.96 -9.66
C PHE A 242 -21.12 -24.17 -10.53
N HIS A 243 -19.95 -24.40 -9.93
CA HIS A 243 -18.74 -24.74 -10.67
C HIS A 243 -18.72 -26.22 -11.13
N LEU A 244 -19.70 -27.02 -10.72
CA LEU A 244 -19.79 -28.42 -11.10
C LEU A 244 -20.51 -28.56 -12.45
N GLU A 245 -19.91 -29.28 -13.37
CA GLU A 245 -20.49 -29.67 -14.66
C GLU A 245 -20.95 -31.14 -14.54
N ASP A 246 -22.25 -31.39 -14.72
CA ASP A 246 -22.87 -32.70 -14.50
C ASP A 246 -22.52 -33.35 -13.14
N GLY A 247 -22.39 -32.51 -12.10
CA GLY A 247 -22.00 -32.97 -10.77
C GLY A 247 -20.53 -33.41 -10.69
N ARG A 248 -19.65 -33.01 -11.62
CA ARG A 248 -18.20 -33.23 -11.55
C ARG A 248 -17.47 -31.91 -11.62
N ILE A 249 -16.27 -31.85 -11.05
CA ILE A 249 -15.44 -30.65 -11.17
C ILE A 249 -14.81 -30.65 -12.56
N PRO A 250 -14.95 -29.55 -13.34
CA PRO A 250 -14.36 -29.47 -14.67
C PRO A 250 -12.86 -29.76 -14.66
N LEU A 251 -12.38 -30.49 -15.67
CA LEU A 251 -10.97 -30.90 -15.76
C LEU A 251 -10.02 -29.70 -15.81
N ALA A 252 -10.45 -28.59 -16.42
CA ALA A 252 -9.70 -27.34 -16.48
C ALA A 252 -9.43 -26.76 -15.07
N MET A 253 -10.44 -26.81 -14.17
CA MET A 253 -10.29 -26.37 -12.79
C MET A 253 -9.32 -27.28 -12.03
N ILE A 254 -9.48 -28.60 -12.13
CA ILE A 254 -8.57 -29.57 -11.48
C ILE A 254 -7.13 -29.38 -11.95
N THR A 255 -6.92 -29.21 -13.25
CA THR A 255 -5.59 -28.97 -13.83
C THR A 255 -4.97 -27.69 -13.29
N THR A 256 -5.77 -26.63 -13.15
CA THR A 256 -5.35 -25.35 -12.57
C THR A 256 -5.00 -25.50 -11.10
N MET A 257 -5.82 -26.20 -10.31
CA MET A 257 -5.56 -26.45 -8.89
C MET A 257 -4.29 -27.30 -8.68
N LYS A 258 -4.04 -28.29 -9.54
CA LYS A 258 -2.78 -29.06 -9.52
C LYS A 258 -1.57 -28.19 -9.87
N LYS A 259 -1.69 -27.24 -10.81
CA LYS A 259 -0.63 -26.25 -11.09
C LYS A 259 -0.39 -25.32 -9.90
N LEU A 260 -1.44 -24.89 -9.21
CA LEU A 260 -1.32 -24.13 -7.96
C LEU A 260 -0.59 -24.94 -6.88
N LYS A 261 -0.93 -26.24 -6.74
CA LYS A 261 -0.24 -27.16 -5.82
C LYS A 261 1.24 -27.36 -6.18
N SER A 262 1.61 -27.35 -7.46
CA SER A 262 3.03 -27.43 -7.88
C SER A 262 3.86 -26.17 -7.59
N GLY A 263 3.23 -25.07 -7.18
CA GLY A 263 3.92 -23.87 -6.72
C GLY A 263 4.26 -22.84 -7.80
N TYR A 264 3.77 -23.01 -9.04
CA TYR A 264 4.00 -22.05 -10.11
C TYR A 264 2.83 -21.98 -11.09
N ILE A 265 2.36 -20.77 -11.37
CA ILE A 265 1.31 -20.53 -12.36
C ILE A 265 1.55 -19.19 -13.08
N ASN A 266 1.40 -19.18 -14.40
CA ASN A 266 1.45 -17.97 -15.23
C ASN A 266 2.64 -17.03 -14.92
N GLY A 267 3.86 -17.57 -14.81
CA GLY A 267 5.04 -16.76 -14.52
C GLY A 267 5.23 -16.37 -13.05
N THR A 268 4.37 -16.86 -12.15
CA THR A 268 4.28 -16.43 -10.75
C THR A 268 4.45 -17.59 -9.79
N ARG A 269 5.28 -17.40 -8.76
CA ARG A 269 5.42 -18.35 -7.65
C ARG A 269 4.20 -18.28 -6.76
N VAL A 270 3.61 -19.44 -6.49
CA VAL A 270 2.42 -19.56 -5.66
C VAL A 270 2.63 -20.57 -4.54
N THR A 271 1.87 -20.43 -3.46
CA THR A 271 1.82 -21.43 -2.39
C THR A 271 0.36 -21.72 -2.09
N LEU A 272 -0.07 -22.95 -2.37
CA LEU A 272 -1.38 -23.45 -2.00
C LEU A 272 -1.30 -23.99 -0.56
N GLY A 273 -2.23 -23.60 0.30
CA GLY A 273 -2.25 -24.03 1.69
C GLY A 273 -3.51 -23.62 2.42
N ASN A 274 -3.51 -23.81 3.74
CA ASN A 274 -4.64 -23.49 4.60
C ASN A 274 -4.60 -22.02 5.03
N LEU A 275 -5.78 -21.46 5.31
CA LEU A 275 -5.88 -20.05 5.69
C LEU A 275 -5.15 -19.74 7.01
N SER A 276 -5.23 -20.67 7.97
CA SER A 276 -4.57 -20.57 9.29
C SER A 276 -3.04 -20.58 9.19
N GLU A 277 -2.46 -21.29 8.22
CA GLU A 277 -1.01 -21.35 8.00
C GLU A 277 -0.46 -20.02 7.47
N PHE A 278 -1.29 -19.27 6.74
CA PHE A 278 -0.88 -18.02 6.10
C PHE A 278 -1.05 -16.78 6.97
N LEU A 279 -1.79 -16.84 8.09
CA LEU A 279 -2.02 -15.71 9.00
C LEU A 279 -0.74 -14.93 9.34
N ASN A 280 0.35 -15.62 9.68
CA ASN A 280 1.61 -14.99 10.11
C ASN A 280 2.44 -14.41 8.97
N THR A 281 2.09 -14.71 7.71
CA THR A 281 2.89 -14.33 6.54
C THR A 281 2.12 -13.45 5.56
N SER A 282 0.80 -13.43 5.63
CA SER A 282 -0.08 -12.60 4.80
C SER A 282 -0.04 -11.12 5.22
N SER A 283 -0.37 -10.25 4.28
CA SER A 283 -0.59 -8.82 4.56
C SER A 283 -1.88 -8.62 5.36
N ILE A 284 -1.78 -8.02 6.55
CA ILE A 284 -2.92 -7.71 7.42
C ILE A 284 -3.11 -6.19 7.50
N THR A 285 -4.35 -5.73 7.36
CA THR A 285 -4.73 -4.31 7.50
C THR A 285 -5.84 -4.15 8.53
N ASN A 286 -5.74 -3.17 9.41
CA ASN A 286 -6.78 -2.92 10.42
C ASN A 286 -7.93 -2.06 9.84
N LEU A 287 -9.18 -2.46 10.09
CA LEU A 287 -10.39 -1.71 9.73
C LEU A 287 -10.87 -0.79 10.87
N SER A 288 -9.93 -0.18 11.61
CA SER A 288 -10.21 0.66 12.79
C SER A 288 -11.12 1.85 12.49
N PHE A 289 -11.10 2.36 11.25
CA PHE A 289 -11.95 3.47 10.81
C PHE A 289 -13.46 3.19 10.88
N LEU A 290 -13.86 1.93 11.04
CA LEU A 290 -15.25 1.55 11.29
C LEU A 290 -15.68 1.82 12.74
N GLY A 291 -14.74 2.03 13.65
CA GLY A 291 -15.01 2.50 15.01
C GLY A 291 -15.61 3.90 15.01
N CYS A 292 -16.49 4.20 15.96
CA CYS A 292 -17.05 5.54 16.13
C CYS A 292 -15.99 6.51 16.67
N HIS A 293 -15.11 7.00 15.80
CA HIS A 293 -14.21 8.12 16.10
C HIS A 293 -14.99 9.42 16.41
N GLU A 294 -16.29 9.48 16.12
CA GLU A 294 -17.16 10.63 16.40
C GLU A 294 -17.39 10.84 17.91
N ASP A 295 -17.29 9.78 18.72
CA ASP A 295 -17.56 9.77 20.15
C ASP A 295 -16.32 10.10 21.01
N GLY A 296 -15.16 10.33 20.38
CA GLY A 296 -13.95 10.79 21.08
C GLY A 296 -13.36 9.78 22.07
N VAL A 297 -13.71 8.50 21.94
CA VAL A 297 -13.09 7.44 22.76
C VAL A 297 -11.72 7.12 22.15
N PRO A 298 -10.60 7.33 22.88
CA PRO A 298 -9.30 6.90 22.40
C PRO A 298 -9.29 5.38 22.27
N ASP A 299 -8.61 4.84 21.24
CA ASP A 299 -8.43 3.41 20.96
C ASP A 299 -7.77 2.59 22.11
N SER A 300 -7.56 3.19 23.29
CA SER A 300 -6.83 2.63 24.44
C SER A 300 -7.72 1.89 25.47
N LYS A 301 -9.00 1.61 25.21
CA LYS A 301 -9.88 0.97 26.23
C LYS A 301 -10.43 -0.42 25.89
N TYR A 302 -9.82 -1.13 24.94
CA TYR A 302 -10.01 -2.58 24.83
C TYR A 302 -8.74 -3.31 25.31
N THR A 303 -8.39 -3.10 26.57
CA THR A 303 -7.53 -4.02 27.33
C THR A 303 -8.19 -4.22 28.69
N ASN A 304 -8.62 -5.47 28.91
CA ASN A 304 -9.07 -6.09 30.17
C ASN A 304 -10.40 -5.59 30.76
N TYR A 305 -11.45 -6.43 30.66
CA TYR A 305 -11.92 -7.30 31.75
C TYR A 305 -12.64 -8.52 31.18
#